data_AF-A0A8J2K953-F1
#
_entry.id   AF-A0A8J2K953-F1
#
_cell.length_a   1.000
_cell.length_b   1.000
_cell.length_c   1.000
_cell.angle_alpha   90.00
_cell.angle_beta   90.00
_cell.angle_gamma   90.00
#
_symmetry.space_group_name_H-M   'P 1'
#
loop_
_entity.id
_entity.type
_entity.pdbx_description
1 polymer ?
#
loop_
_entity_poly.entity_id
_entity_poly.type
_entity_poly.pdbx_seq_one_letter_code
_entity_poly.pdbx_strand_id
1 'polypeptide(L)' 'MVILAHQWKPFVANRISEIHKLSPAATWKHITGKMNPADHLSRGILSSHLTNDHMWWDGP' A
#
# COMPACT_ATOMS: atom_id res chain seq x y z
N MET A 1 2.16 10.53 10.04
CA MET A 1 2.71 11.65 9.27
C MET A 1 1.74 11.93 8.12
N VAL A 2 1.14 13.11 8.03
CA VAL A 2 0.21 13.46 6.94
C VAL A 2 0.99 14.24 5.88
N ILE A 3 1.05 13.74 4.66
CA ILE A 3 1.78 14.40 3.56
C ILE A 3 0.86 15.43 2.91
N LEU A 4 1.23 16.71 2.92
CA LEU A 4 0.42 17.77 2.32
C LEU A 4 0.59 17.78 0.79
N ALA A 5 -0.49 17.55 0.04
CA ALA A 5 -0.46 17.43 -1.42
C ALA A 5 0.05 18.69 -2.15
N HIS A 6 -0.29 19.88 -1.64
CA HIS A 6 -0.01 21.16 -2.31
C HIS A 6 1.48 21.55 -2.34
N GLN A 7 2.34 20.84 -1.62
CA GLN A 7 3.78 21.07 -1.60
C GLN A 7 4.51 20.41 -2.78
N TRP A 8 3.80 19.65 -3.61
CA TRP A 8 4.38 18.83 -4.67
C TRP A 8 4.01 19.29 -6.08
N LYS A 9 4.81 18.88 -7.07
CA LYS A 9 4.50 19.08 -8.49
C LYS A 9 3.13 18.46 -8.84
N PRO A 10 2.41 18.98 -9.85
CA PRO A 10 1.02 18.61 -10.13
C PRO A 10 0.73 17.10 -10.17
N PHE A 11 1.61 16.30 -10.80
CA PHE A 11 1.45 14.84 -10.83
C PHE A 11 1.40 14.21 -9.44
N VAL A 12 2.36 14.56 -8.58
CA VAL A 12 2.47 14.00 -7.23
C VAL A 12 1.36 14.54 -6.34
N ALA A 13 1.04 15.84 -6.44
CA ALA A 13 -0.05 16.46 -5.71
C ALA A 13 -1.39 15.77 -6.00
N ASN A 14 -1.70 15.54 -7.28
CA ASN A 14 -2.94 14.87 -7.70
C ASN A 14 -3.05 13.44 -7.14
N ARG A 15 -1.95 12.67 -7.14
CA ARG A 15 -1.91 11.32 -6.57
C ARG A 15 -2.10 11.31 -5.06
N ILE A 16 -1.44 12.21 -4.33
CA ILE A 16 -1.61 12.32 -2.87
C ILE A 16 -3.07 12.68 -2.55
N SER A 17 -3.66 13.62 -3.30
CA SER A 17 -5.07 13.98 -3.13
C SER A 17 -6.01 12.82 -3.40
N GLU A 18 -5.77 12.02 -4.44
CA GLU A 18 -6.54 10.81 -4.75
C GLU A 18 -6.44 9.77 -3.62
N ILE A 19 -5.21 9.48 -3.16
CA ILE A 19 -4.94 8.55 -2.07
C ILE A 19 -5.65 8.99 -0.78
N HIS A 20 -5.57 10.27 -0.42
CA HIS A 20 -6.24 10.80 0.78
C HIS A 20 -7.78 10.73 0.69
N LYS A 21 -8.36 10.85 -0.51
CA LYS A 21 -9.81 10.70 -0.72
C LYS A 21 -10.24 9.24 -0.54
N LEU A 22 -9.45 8.29 -1.04
CA LEU A 22 -9.78 6.87 -1.03
C LEU A 22 -9.41 6.17 0.28
N SER A 23 -8.38 6.65 0.96
CA SER A 23 -7.82 6.03 2.16
C SER A 23 -7.41 7.12 3.17
N PRO A 24 -8.25 7.41 4.18
CA PRO A 24 -7.94 8.41 5.18
C PRO A 24 -6.65 8.09 5.92
N ALA A 25 -5.70 9.02 5.98
CA ALA A 25 -4.40 8.79 6.62
C ALA A 25 -4.51 8.36 8.10
N ALA A 26 -5.63 8.69 8.77
CA ALA A 26 -5.90 8.26 10.15
C ALA A 26 -6.08 6.75 10.31
N THR A 27 -6.39 6.02 9.24
CA THR A 27 -6.55 4.55 9.28
C THR A 27 -5.27 3.80 8.93
N TRP A 28 -4.22 4.51 8.50
CA TRP A 28 -2.96 3.89 8.09
C TRP A 28 -2.19 3.39 9.30
N LYS A 29 -1.77 2.13 9.24
CA LYS A 29 -0.94 1.49 10.26
C LYS A 29 0.38 1.07 9.65
N HIS A 30 1.47 1.31 10.37
CA HIS A 30 2.77 0.78 9.97
C HIS A 30 2.82 -0.72 10.25
N ILE A 31 3.27 -1.49 9.27
CA ILE A 31 3.64 -2.89 9.42
C ILE A 31 5.11 -3.06 9.05
N THR A 32 5.79 -4.00 9.70
CA THR A 32 7.18 -4.30 9.34
C THR A 32 7.24 -4.84 7.92
N GLY A 33 8.34 -4.60 7.20
CA GLY A 33 8.48 -5.06 5.81
C GLY A 33 8.32 -6.57 5.63
N LYS A 34 8.68 -7.36 6.65
CA LYS A 34 8.50 -8.83 6.65
C LYS A 34 7.02 -9.26 6.67
N MET A 35 6.12 -8.38 7.11
CA MET A 35 4.69 -8.64 7.16
C MET A 35 3.93 -7.93 6.04
N ASN A 36 4.63 -7.32 5.07
CA ASN A 36 4.00 -6.64 3.93
C ASN A 36 3.58 -7.67 2.88
N PRO A 37 2.28 -7.95 2.68
CA PRO A 37 1.86 -8.97 1.74
C PRO A 37 2.19 -8.61 0.29
N ALA A 38 2.29 -7.32 -0.04
CA ALA A 38 2.68 -6.85 -1.36
C ALA A 38 4.12 -7.20 -1.75
N ASP A 39 4.97 -7.56 -0.78
CA ASP A 39 6.34 -8.00 -1.05
C ASP A 39 6.37 -9.33 -1.80
N HIS A 40 5.40 -10.24 -1.57
CA HIS A 40 5.36 -11.53 -2.26
C HIS A 40 5.12 -11.35 -3.77
N LEU A 41 4.19 -10.47 -4.13
CA LEU A 41 3.90 -10.14 -5.51
C LEU A 41 5.05 -9.38 -6.19
N SER A 42 5.65 -8.39 -5.51
CA SER A 42 6.74 -7.60 -6.09
C SER A 42 8.02 -8.42 -6.30
N ARG A 43 8.24 -9.49 -5.53
CA ARG A 43 9.34 -10.46 -5.70
C ARG A 43 9.08 -11.54 -6.75
N GLY A 44 7.89 -11.59 -7.34
CA GLY A 44 7.56 -12.51 -8.42
C GLY A 44 7.14 -13.90 -7.96
N ILE A 45 6.34 -13.99 -6.89
CA ILE A 45 5.66 -15.25 -6.54
C ILE A 45 4.84 -15.77 -7.73
N LEU A 46 4.82 -17.09 -7.92
CA LEU A 46 3.94 -17.72 -8.91
C LEU A 46 2.48 -17.51 -8.52
N SER A 47 1.62 -17.23 -9.51
CA SER A 47 0.18 -17.04 -9.29
C SER A 47 -0.49 -18.23 -8.60
N SER A 48 -0.03 -19.45 -8.88
CA SER A 48 -0.50 -20.69 -8.24
C SER A 48 -0.16 -20.78 -6.75
N HIS A 49 0.86 -20.08 -6.27
CA HIS A 49 1.19 -20.02 -4.86
C HIS A 49 0.42 -18.89 -4.16
N LEU A 50 0.16 -17.78 -4.87
CA LEU A 50 -0.62 -16.66 -4.35
C LEU A 50 -2.07 -17.04 -4.02
N THR A 51 -2.66 -17.98 -4.77
CA THR A 51 -4.04 -18.44 -4.49
C THR A 51 -4.22 -19.05 -3.12
N ASN A 52 -3.15 -19.60 -2.52
CA ASN A 52 -3.18 -20.21 -1.18
C ASN A 52 -2.36 -19.41 -0.16
N ASP A 53 -2.06 -18.15 -0.45
CA ASP A 53 -1.24 -17.29 0.41
C ASP A 53 -2.11 -16.52 1.41
N HIS A 54 -2.17 -17.03 2.64
CA HIS A 54 -2.92 -16.39 3.73
C HIS A 54 -2.44 -14.97 4.04
N MET A 55 -1.13 -14.71 3.95
CA MET A 55 -0.61 -13.36 4.22
C MET A 55 -1.16 -12.36 3.20
N TRP A 56 -1.29 -12.76 1.92
CA TRP A 56 -1.87 -11.93 0.87
C TRP A 56 -3.37 -11.64 1.06
N TRP A 57 -4.15 -12.67 1.38
CA TRP A 57 -5.61 -12.55 1.45
C TRP A 57 -6.13 -12.02 2.79
N ASP A 58 -5.53 -12.49 3.89
CA ASP A 58 -6.00 -12.19 5.24
C ASP A 58 -5.25 -10.98 5.83
N GLY A 59 -4.05 -10.70 5.33
CA GLY A 59 -3.17 -9.67 5.87
C GLY A 59 -2.48 -10.09 7.18
N PRO A 60 -1.70 -9.18 7.79
CA PRO A 60 -1.09 -9.38 9.09
C PRO A 60 -2.02 -9.12 10.28
#